data_AF-X0W814-F1
#
_entry.id   AF-X0W814-F1
#
_cell.length_a   1.000
_cell.length_b   1.000
_cell.length_c   1.000
_cell.angle_alpha   90.00
_cell.angle_beta   90.00
_cell.angle_gamma   90.00
#
_symmetry.space_group_name_H-M   'P 1'
#
loop_
_entity.id
_entity.type
_entity.pdbx_description
1 polymer ?
#
loop_
_entity_poly.entity_id
_entity_poly.type
_entity_poly.pdbx_seq_one_letter_code
_entity_poly.pdbx_strand_id
1 'polypeptide(L)'
;HVYNNMEQILNKKTITEYQCPFACERYGQEVKYYKHMLPRTDEILGRAVNISVGVVDPGIGAGFGITVLSDDKEIEQVADKINAV
;
A
#
# COMPACT_ATOMS: atom_id res chain seq x y z
N HIS A 1 -1.82 -0.81 1.58
CA HIS A 1 -0.63 -0.48 0.76
C HIS A 1 -0.85 -0.84 -0.71
N VAL A 2 -0.78 0.12 -1.63
CA VAL A 2 -0.89 -0.12 -3.08
C VAL A 2 0.51 -0.31 -3.67
N TYR A 3 0.98 -1.56 -3.72
CA TYR A 3 2.36 -1.89 -4.12
C TYR A 3 2.66 -1.53 -5.57
N ASN A 4 1.67 -1.52 -6.46
CA ASN A 4 1.89 -1.15 -7.86
C ASN A 4 2.38 0.31 -8.04
N ASN A 5 2.05 1.21 -7.11
CA ASN A 5 2.48 2.61 -7.22
C ASN A 5 3.96 2.79 -6.88
N MET A 6 4.51 2.01 -5.94
CA MET A 6 5.95 1.87 -5.63
C MET A 6 6.76 3.18 -5.71
N GLU A 7 6.18 4.32 -5.31
CA GLU A 7 6.67 5.66 -5.68
C GLU A 7 8.10 5.92 -5.22
N GLN A 8 8.49 5.35 -4.08
CA GLN A 8 9.84 5.45 -3.54
C GLN A 8 10.85 4.76 -4.46
N ILE A 9 10.50 3.60 -5.01
CA ILE A 9 11.35 2.81 -5.90
C ILE A 9 11.33 3.40 -7.32
N LEU A 10 10.15 3.74 -7.86
CA LEU A 10 10.01 4.31 -9.20
C LEU A 10 10.74 5.66 -9.32
N ASN A 11 10.65 6.50 -8.28
CA ASN A 11 11.35 7.78 -8.24
C ASN A 11 12.76 7.69 -7.64
N LYS A 12 13.25 6.48 -7.33
CA LYS A 12 14.60 6.24 -6.79
C LYS A 12 14.92 7.14 -5.57
N LYS A 13 13.93 7.36 -4.70
CA LYS A 13 14.06 8.28 -3.56
C LYS A 13 15.03 7.71 -2.53
N THR A 14 16.06 8.47 -2.20
CA THR A 14 17.04 8.17 -1.15
C THR A 14 17.02 9.26 -0.10
N ILE A 15 17.34 8.92 1.15
CA ILE A 15 17.43 9.90 2.24
C ILE A 15 18.69 10.77 2.10
N THR A 16 19.73 10.23 1.48
CA THR A 16 21.02 10.89 1.24
C THR A 16 21.08 11.49 -0.15
N GLU A 17 21.86 12.57 -0.28
CA GLU A 17 22.23 13.14 -1.59
C GLU A 17 22.97 12.12 -2.46
N TYR A 18 23.74 11.23 -1.83
CA TYR A 18 24.29 10.07 -2.50
C TYR A 18 23.17 9.08 -2.80
N GLN A 19 22.73 8.99 -4.06
CA GLN A 19 21.61 8.16 -4.54
C GLN A 19 21.94 6.66 -4.59
N CYS A 20 22.66 6.15 -3.59
CA CYS A 20 22.84 4.73 -3.33
C CYS A 20 21.49 4.06 -3.00
N PRO A 21 21.16 2.87 -3.54
CA PRO A 21 21.95 2.03 -4.44
C PRO A 21 21.71 2.31 -5.94
N PHE A 22 20.83 3.26 -6.28
CA PHE A 22 20.33 3.47 -7.64
C PHE A 22 21.33 4.11 -8.62
N ALA A 23 22.31 4.86 -8.12
CA ALA A 23 23.30 5.59 -8.93
C ALA A 23 24.76 5.32 -8.52
N CYS A 24 25.01 4.40 -7.59
CA CYS A 24 26.35 4.16 -7.06
C CYS A 24 27.11 3.10 -7.89
N GLU A 25 28.34 3.42 -8.27
CA GLU A 25 29.25 2.51 -9.00
C GLU A 25 29.50 1.19 -8.25
N ARG A 26 29.43 1.18 -6.91
CA ARG A 26 29.61 -0.01 -6.08
C ARG A 26 28.50 -1.06 -6.25
N TYR A 27 27.28 -0.62 -6.59
CA TYR A 27 26.15 -1.52 -6.87
C TYR A 27 26.01 -1.83 -8.36
N GLY A 28 26.64 -1.03 -9.24
CA GLY A 28 27.10 -1.44 -10.57
C GLY A 28 26.07 -1.89 -11.61
N GLN A 29 24.77 -1.86 -11.28
CA GLN A 29 23.71 -2.34 -12.17
C GLN A 29 22.62 -1.28 -12.32
N GLU A 30 22.43 -0.80 -13.55
CA GLU A 30 21.30 0.04 -13.89
C GLU A 30 20.03 -0.81 -13.96
N VAL A 31 19.22 -0.79 -12.90
CA VAL A 31 17.93 -1.48 -12.85
C VAL A 31 16.83 -0.53 -13.30
N LYS A 32 16.06 -0.96 -14.31
CA LYS A 32 14.86 -0.26 -14.77
C LYS A 32 13.66 -0.72 -13.96
N TYR A 33 13.01 0.22 -13.27
CA TYR A 33 11.79 -0.04 -12.52
C TYR A 33 10.59 0.55 -13.26
N TYR A 34 9.49 -0.21 -13.34
CA TYR A 34 8.23 0.25 -13.93
C TYR A 34 7.03 -0.37 -13.17
N LYS A 35 5.84 0.21 -13.35
CA LYS A 35 4.61 -0.32 -12.73
C LYS A 35 4.34 -1.76 -13.20
N HIS A 36 3.71 -2.58 -12.38
CA HIS A 36 3.32 -3.96 -12.70
C HIS A 36 4.46 -4.98 -12.85
N MET A 37 5.68 -4.69 -12.38
CA MET A 37 6.77 -5.68 -12.35
C MET A 37 6.53 -6.86 -11.39
N LEU A 38 5.51 -6.79 -10.53
CA LEU A 38 5.16 -7.84 -9.56
C LEU A 38 3.79 -8.44 -9.91
N PRO A 39 3.66 -9.18 -11.03
CA PRO A 39 2.38 -9.60 -11.57
C PRO A 39 1.57 -10.47 -10.59
N ARG A 40 2.26 -11.35 -9.84
CA ARG A 40 1.62 -12.19 -8.82
C ARG A 40 1.07 -11.36 -7.66
N THR A 41 1.79 -10.32 -7.26
CA THR A 41 1.34 -9.40 -6.20
C THR A 41 0.13 -8.61 -6.67
N ASP A 42 0.14 -8.13 -7.92
CA ASP A 42 -0.98 -7.40 -8.50
C ASP A 42 -2.24 -8.27 -8.61
N GLU A 43 -2.10 -9.54 -9.00
CA GLU A 43 -3.23 -10.49 -9.09
C GLU A 43 -3.86 -10.78 -7.72
N ILE A 44 -3.05 -10.84 -6.66
CA ILE A 44 -3.53 -11.04 -5.29
C ILE A 44 -4.20 -9.76 -4.78
N LEU A 45 -3.50 -8.63 -4.87
CA LEU A 45 -3.97 -7.37 -4.30
C LEU A 45 -5.13 -6.75 -5.07
N GLY A 46 -5.26 -7.01 -6.37
CA GLY A 46 -6.40 -6.59 -7.18
C GLY A 46 -7.74 -7.17 -6.72
N ARG A 47 -7.72 -8.19 -5.84
CA ARG A 47 -8.90 -8.81 -5.22
C ARG A 47 -8.92 -8.65 -3.70
N ALA A 48 -7.92 -7.98 -3.11
CA ALA A 48 -7.80 -7.87 -1.67
C ALA A 48 -8.60 -6.68 -1.14
N VAL A 49 -9.32 -6.90 -0.04
CA VAL A 49 -9.98 -5.85 0.73
C VAL A 49 -9.26 -5.70 2.06
N ASN A 50 -8.85 -4.47 2.39
CA ASN A 50 -8.20 -4.16 3.66
C ASN A 50 -9.22 -3.54 4.61
N ILE A 51 -9.43 -4.18 5.76
CA ILE A 51 -10.30 -3.70 6.85
C ILE A 51 -9.40 -3.39 8.04
N SER A 52 -9.42 -2.13 8.50
CA SER A 52 -8.67 -1.75 9.70
C SER A 52 -9.49 -2.01 10.96
N VAL A 53 -8.84 -2.51 12.00
CA VAL A 53 -9.42 -2.68 13.33
C VAL A 53 -8.53 -1.96 14.34
N GLY A 54 -9.09 -1.00 15.06
CA GLY A 54 -8.39 -0.19 16.06
C GLY A 54 -8.11 1.23 15.60
N VAL A 55 -7.27 1.41 14.58
CA VAL A 55 -6.92 2.74 14.04
C VAL A 55 -7.53 2.91 12.64
N VAL A 56 -8.46 3.84 12.51
CA VAL A 56 -9.03 4.21 11.21
C VAL A 56 -8.29 5.45 10.71
N ASP A 57 -7.29 5.25 9.85
CA ASP A 57 -6.56 6.35 9.20
C ASP A 57 -6.52 6.13 7.66
N PRO A 58 -6.88 7.16 6.86
CA PRO A 58 -6.88 7.05 5.40
C PRO A 58 -5.51 6.73 4.79
N GLY A 59 -4.41 7.09 5.48
CA GLY A 59 -3.03 6.87 5.03
C GLY A 59 -2.56 5.43 5.13
N ILE A 60 -3.23 4.57 5.91
CA ILE A 60 -2.86 3.15 6.05
C ILE A 60 -3.36 2.30 4.85
N GLY A 61 -4.22 2.87 4.01
CA GLY A 61 -4.76 2.21 2.82
C GLY A 61 -5.75 1.10 3.12
N ALA A 62 -6.47 1.21 4.25
CA ALA A 62 -7.69 0.47 4.53
C ALA A 62 -8.89 1.31 4.09
N GLY A 63 -9.69 0.79 3.15
CA GLY A 63 -10.88 1.49 2.65
C GLY A 63 -12.03 1.49 3.65
N PHE A 64 -11.97 0.58 4.63
CA PHE A 64 -12.96 0.40 5.69
C PHE A 64 -12.24 0.19 7.02
N GLY A 65 -12.91 0.53 8.13
CA GLY A 65 -12.39 0.16 9.43
C GLY A 65 -13.32 0.49 10.58
N ILE A 66 -13.06 -0.16 11.70
CA ILE A 66 -13.73 0.02 12.99
C ILE A 66 -12.67 0.28 14.06
N THR A 67 -13.06 0.89 15.18
CA THR A 67 -12.16 1.10 16.31
C THR A 67 -12.46 0.11 17.43
N VAL A 68 -11.57 -0.01 18.42
CA VAL A 68 -11.83 -0.83 19.62
C VAL A 68 -12.98 -0.31 20.49
N LEU A 69 -13.43 0.92 20.24
CA LEU A 69 -14.54 1.57 20.93
C LEU A 69 -15.83 1.53 20.12
N SER A 70 -15.81 0.94 18.92
CA SER A 70 -16.99 0.89 18.06
C SER A 70 -18.06 -0.03 18.64
N ASP A 71 -19.30 0.46 18.60
CA ASP A 71 -20.46 -0.30 19.03
C ASP A 71 -21.03 -1.18 17.90
N ASP A 72 -21.98 -2.06 18.24
CA ASP A 72 -22.57 -3.00 17.28
C ASP A 72 -23.22 -2.28 16.08
N LYS A 73 -23.80 -1.09 16.28
CA LYS A 73 -24.44 -0.35 15.18
C LYS A 73 -23.40 0.21 14.23
N GLU A 74 -22.30 0.74 14.74
CA GLU A 74 -21.19 1.22 13.92
C GLU A 74 -20.56 0.08 13.12
N ILE A 75 -20.39 -1.09 13.73
CA ILE A 75 -19.86 -2.29 13.05
C ILE A 75 -20.79 -2.70 11.90
N GLU A 76 -22.10 -2.78 12.13
CA GLU A 76 -23.08 -3.12 11.08
C GLU A 76 -23.08 -2.09 9.95
N GLN A 77 -22.99 -0.79 10.25
CA GLN A 77 -22.90 0.25 9.22
C GLN A 77 -21.65 0.12 8.35
N VAL A 78 -20.52 -0.31 8.91
CA VAL A 78 -19.30 -0.57 8.11
C VAL A 78 -19.48 -1.84 7.29
N ALA A 79 -20.11 -2.88 7.84
CA ALA A 79 -20.42 -4.11 7.10
C ALA A 79 -21.33 -3.83 5.89
N ASP A 80 -22.38 -3.03 6.06
CA ASP A 80 -23.27 -2.60 4.97
C ASP A 80 -22.52 -1.86 3.86
N LYS A 81 -21.58 -0.98 4.21
CA LYS A 81 -20.73 -0.28 3.24
C LYS A 81 -19.82 -1.22 2.48
N ILE A 82 -19.29 -2.27 3.12
CA ILE A 82 -18.48 -3.29 2.46
C ILE A 82 -19.34 -4.10 1.48
N ASN A 83 -20.56 -4.47 1.87
CA ASN A 83 -21.48 -5.24 1.03
C ASN A 83 -22.01 -4.46 -0.18
N ALA A 84 -21.94 -3.13 -0.15
CA ALA A 84 -22.39 -2.25 -1.25
C ALA A 84 -21.34 -2.03 -2.35
N VAL A 85 -20.12 -2.56 -2.20
CA VAL A 85 -19.00 -2.45 -3.14
C VAL A 85 -18.77 -3.74 -3.89
#